data_AF-A0A2D7W839-F1
#
_entry.id   AF-A0A2D7W839-F1
#
_cell.length_a   1.000
_cell.length_b   1.000
_cell.length_c   1.000
_cell.angle_alpha   90.00
_cell.angle_beta   90.00
_cell.angle_gamma   90.00
#
_symmetry.space_group_name_H-M   'P 1'
#
loop_
_entity.id
_entity.type
_entity.pdbx_description
1 polymer ?
#
loop_
_entity_poly.entity_id
_entity_poly.type
_entity_poly.pdbx_seq_one_letter_code
_entity_poly.pdbx_strand_id
1 'polypeptide(L)'
;MWSVVRCPQCGMCRGIGKHVSSCTHCGYAGKDVELVETVHDPKDLQILVSRANIPDNLQTDQRLMGNREVEKKEISSSLLVELLRTSADENHQINLTQLEKLLRNNKLTQSLEEVLETGLMHGFILQPSNNQYLLLE
;
A
#
# COMPACT_ATOMS: atom_id res chain seq x y z
N MET A 1 19.93 8.14 9.16
CA MET A 1 19.35 8.36 10.50
C MET A 1 18.72 9.74 10.48
N TRP A 2 17.43 9.78 10.80
CA TRP A 2 16.59 10.97 10.82
C TRP A 2 15.97 11.10 12.20
N SER A 3 15.68 12.33 12.61
CA SER A 3 15.02 12.61 13.88
C SER A 3 13.69 13.32 13.63
N VAL A 4 12.66 12.94 14.37
CA VAL A 4 11.40 13.68 14.47
C VAL A 4 11.56 14.67 15.62
N VAL A 5 11.35 15.94 15.34
CA VAL A 5 11.47 17.00 16.35
C VAL A 5 10.22 17.86 16.41
N ARG A 6 9.81 18.26 17.62
CA ARG A 6 8.67 19.13 17.87
C ARG A 6 9.11 20.59 17.94
N CYS A 7 8.40 21.46 17.23
CA CYS A 7 8.63 22.90 17.31
C CYS A 7 8.01 23.48 18.60
N PRO A 8 8.75 24.26 19.39
CA PRO A 8 8.22 24.84 20.63
C PRO A 8 7.18 25.94 20.35
N GLN A 9 7.22 26.59 19.19
CA GLN A 9 6.32 27.70 18.87
C GLN A 9 4.96 27.25 18.34
N CYS A 10 4.92 26.28 17.42
CA CYS A 10 3.66 25.82 16.81
C CYS A 10 3.24 24.42 17.25
N GLY A 11 4.03 23.72 18.05
CA GLY A 11 3.74 22.36 18.52
C GLY A 11 3.82 21.27 17.44
N MET A 12 4.04 21.64 16.17
CA MET A 12 4.13 20.70 15.05
C MET A 12 5.47 19.97 15.03
N CYS A 13 5.40 18.67 14.78
CA CYS A 13 6.53 17.79 14.53
C CYS A 13 7.01 17.88 13.08
N ARG A 14 8.32 17.77 12.88
CA ARG A 14 8.95 17.71 11.55
C ARG A 14 10.15 16.77 11.56
N GLY A 15 10.50 16.25 10.40
CA GLY A 15 11.71 15.46 10.22
C GLY A 15 12.96 16.33 10.02
N ILE A 16 14.07 15.96 10.66
CA ILE A 16 15.38 16.56 10.43
C ILE A 16 16.42 15.47 10.16
N GLY A 17 17.38 15.78 9.30
CA GLY A 17 18.55 14.93 9.07
C GLY A 17 19.67 15.27 10.06
N LYS A 18 20.80 15.76 9.54
CA LYS A 18 21.97 16.14 10.35
C LYS A 18 21.91 17.56 10.94
N HIS A 19 21.07 18.43 10.40
CA HIS A 19 21.00 19.84 10.78
C HIS A 19 19.56 20.28 11.06
N VAL A 20 19.40 21.06 12.13
CA VAL A 20 18.14 21.73 12.46
C VAL A 20 18.07 23.03 11.65
N SER A 21 17.12 23.10 10.73
CA SER A 21 16.73 24.33 10.03
C SER A 21 15.47 24.95 10.66
N SER A 22 15.07 26.11 10.13
CA SER A 22 13.81 26.74 10.52
C SER A 22 12.62 25.79 10.36
N CYS A 23 11.61 25.98 11.21
CA CYS A 23 10.38 25.20 11.15
C CYS A 23 9.69 25.39 9.79
N THR A 24 9.42 24.29 9.09
CA THR A 24 8.71 24.28 7.80
C THR A 24 7.24 24.67 7.91
N HIS A 25 6.66 24.69 9.12
CA HIS A 25 5.27 25.05 9.35
C HIS A 25 5.09 26.53 9.71
N CYS A 26 5.94 27.09 10.58
CA CYS A 26 5.76 28.45 11.11
C CYS A 26 6.97 29.37 10.89
N GLY A 27 8.06 28.89 10.29
CA GLY A 27 9.26 29.67 10.03
C GLY A 27 10.17 29.90 11.24
N TYR A 28 9.83 29.40 12.43
CA TYR A 28 10.65 29.57 13.63
C TYR A 28 12.09 29.10 13.42
N ALA A 29 13.07 30.00 13.61
CA ALA A 29 14.48 29.75 13.33
C ALA A 29 15.30 29.27 14.54
N GLY A 30 14.67 29.10 15.71
CA GLY A 30 15.34 28.57 16.90
C GLY A 30 15.72 27.09 16.78
N LYS A 31 16.78 26.72 17.49
CA LYS A 31 17.34 25.34 17.51
C LYS A 31 16.88 24.51 18.70
N ASP A 32 16.16 25.13 19.62
CA ASP A 32 15.48 24.59 20.79
C ASP A 32 14.24 23.77 20.39
N VAL A 33 14.48 22.73 19.59
CA VAL A 33 13.46 21.75 19.21
C VAL A 33 13.56 20.53 20.13
N GLU A 34 12.40 20.00 20.50
CA GLU A 34 12.34 18.79 21.32
C GLU A 34 12.49 17.55 20.43
N LEU A 35 13.36 16.61 20.80
CA LEU A 35 13.47 15.32 20.12
C LEU A 35 12.30 14.41 20.52
N VAL A 36 11.51 13.99 19.53
CA VAL A 36 10.37 13.09 19.74
C VAL A 36 10.76 11.64 19.49
N GLU A 37 11.42 11.36 18.36
CA GLU A 37 11.80 10.00 17.96
C GLU A 37 12.94 9.99 16.93
N THR A 38 13.64 8.87 16.78
CA THR A 38 14.72 8.68 15.79
C THR A 38 14.43 7.47 14.91
N VAL A 39 14.58 7.61 13.59
CA VAL A 39 14.34 6.54 12.61
C VAL A 39 15.49 6.36 11.63
N HIS A 40 15.56 5.16 11.07
CA HIS A 40 16.63 4.76 10.15
C HIS A 40 16.18 4.87 8.68
N ASP A 41 14.89 4.75 8.39
CA ASP A 41 14.29 4.85 7.05
C ASP A 41 13.54 6.20 6.86
N PRO A 42 13.79 6.96 5.77
CA PRO A 42 12.98 8.12 5.40
C PRO A 42 11.47 7.86 5.29
N LYS A 43 11.03 6.66 4.88
CA LYS A 43 9.60 6.32 4.79
C LYS A 43 8.95 6.30 6.18
N ASP A 44 9.62 5.70 7.16
CA ASP A 44 9.17 5.66 8.55
C ASP A 44 9.09 7.08 9.15
N LEU A 45 10.01 7.97 8.77
CA LEU A 45 10.02 9.36 9.21
C LEU A 45 8.73 10.10 8.82
N GLN A 46 8.30 9.94 7.56
CA GLN A 46 7.09 10.60 7.07
C GLN A 46 5.84 10.12 7.81
N ILE A 47 5.75 8.80 8.08
CA ILE A 47 4.64 8.20 8.82
C ILE A 47 4.60 8.75 10.24
N LEU A 48 5.73 8.77 10.95
CA LEU A 48 5.80 9.25 12.34
C LEU A 48 5.48 10.74 12.45
N VAL A 49 6.04 11.58 11.58
CA VAL A 49 5.74 13.01 11.54
C VAL A 49 4.23 13.24 11.32
N SER A 50 3.64 12.48 10.39
CA SER A 50 2.21 12.58 10.10
C SER A 50 1.38 12.20 11.33
N ARG A 51 1.68 11.06 11.97
CA ARG A 51 0.99 10.60 13.18
C ARG A 51 1.12 11.57 14.35
N ALA A 52 2.31 12.11 14.58
CA ALA A 52 2.59 13.03 15.68
C ALA A 52 1.91 14.41 15.53
N ASN A 53 1.45 14.73 14.32
CA ASN A 53 0.75 15.98 13.98
C ASN A 53 -0.77 15.83 13.91
N ILE A 54 -1.33 14.64 14.12
CA ILE A 54 -2.78 14.45 14.17
C ILE A 54 -3.29 15.00 15.51
N PRO A 55 -4.21 15.99 15.50
CA PRO A 55 -4.76 16.54 16.73
C PRO A 55 -5.59 15.49 17.48
N ASP A 56 -5.59 15.58 18.82
CA ASP A 56 -6.16 14.54 19.70
C ASP A 56 -7.64 14.23 19.41
N ASN A 57 -8.40 15.23 18.94
CA ASN A 57 -9.81 15.09 18.56
C ASN A 57 -10.04 14.24 17.29
N LEU A 58 -8.98 13.92 16.53
CA LEU A 58 -9.00 13.03 15.36
C LEU A 58 -8.27 11.71 15.63
N GLN A 59 -7.69 11.50 16.82
CA GLN A 59 -7.03 10.25 17.17
C GLN A 59 -8.04 9.10 17.41
N THR A 60 -9.33 9.40 17.59
CA THR A 60 -10.36 8.39 17.85
C THR A 60 -10.66 7.49 16.63
N ASP A 61 -10.22 7.86 15.42
CA ASP A 61 -10.29 7.01 14.22
C ASP A 61 -9.07 6.09 14.05
N GLN A 62 -8.20 5.96 15.07
CA GLN A 62 -7.03 5.06 15.02
C GLN A 62 -7.39 3.57 14.94
N ARG A 63 -8.65 3.16 15.17
CA ARG A 63 -9.09 1.79 14.88
C ARG A 63 -9.23 1.49 13.38
N LEU A 64 -9.32 2.52 12.53
CA LEU A 64 -9.41 2.36 11.07
C LEU A 64 -8.03 2.40 10.40
N MET A 65 -7.02 2.97 11.05
CA MET A 65 -5.61 2.98 10.59
C MET A 65 -4.81 1.77 11.08
N GLY A 66 -5.51 0.80 11.68
CA GLY A 66 -4.99 -0.52 12.07
C GLY A 66 -5.28 -1.57 11.01
N ASN A 67 -5.16 -1.25 9.72
CA ASN A 67 -4.99 -2.26 8.69
C ASN A 67 -3.78 -1.86 7.88
N ARG A 68 -2.78 -2.74 7.92
CA ARG A 68 -1.67 -2.78 6.98
C ARG A 68 -2.18 -2.32 5.61
N GLU A 69 -1.71 -1.20 5.10
CA GLU A 69 -1.41 -1.16 3.69
C GLU A 69 -0.28 -2.18 3.51
N VAL A 70 -0.66 -3.45 3.40
CA VAL A 70 0.04 -4.35 2.49
C VAL A 70 0.10 -3.53 1.22
N GLU A 71 1.30 -3.09 0.81
CA GLU A 71 1.47 -2.41 -0.48
C GLU A 71 0.59 -3.16 -1.47
N LYS A 72 -0.53 -2.53 -1.88
CA LYS A 72 -1.47 -3.14 -2.81
C LYS A 72 -0.67 -3.26 -4.08
N LYS A 73 -0.08 -4.43 -4.31
CA LYS A 73 0.66 -4.69 -5.52
C LYS A 73 -0.40 -4.74 -6.61
N GLU A 74 -0.58 -3.63 -7.32
CA GLU A 74 -1.38 -3.63 -8.53
C GLU A 74 -0.85 -4.77 -9.41
N ILE A 75 -1.73 -5.69 -9.79
CA ILE A 75 -1.37 -6.78 -10.68
C ILE A 75 -0.90 -6.13 -11.97
N SER A 76 0.37 -6.31 -12.31
CA SER A 76 0.86 -5.92 -13.63
C SER A 76 0.19 -6.81 -14.69
N SER A 77 0.02 -6.30 -15.90
CA SER A 77 -0.56 -7.08 -17.00
C SER A 77 0.21 -8.39 -17.26
N SER A 78 1.54 -8.36 -17.08
CA SER A 78 2.38 -9.57 -17.18
C SER A 78 2.04 -10.61 -16.12
N LEU A 79 1.86 -10.19 -14.86
CA LEU A 79 1.51 -11.07 -13.76
C LEU A 79 0.10 -11.61 -13.92
N LEU A 80 -0.85 -10.80 -14.41
CA LEU A 80 -2.21 -11.24 -14.72
C LEU A 80 -2.19 -12.40 -15.71
N VAL A 81 -1.49 -12.24 -16.83
CA VAL A 81 -1.40 -13.28 -17.87
C VAL A 81 -0.72 -14.53 -17.34
N GLU A 82 0.34 -14.39 -16.54
CA GLU A 82 1.02 -15.53 -15.91
C GLU A 82 0.09 -16.28 -14.96
N LEU A 83 -0.68 -15.59 -14.12
CA LEU A 83 -1.63 -16.21 -13.19
C LEU A 83 -2.72 -16.97 -13.95
N LEU A 84 -3.29 -16.34 -14.98
CA LEU A 84 -4.33 -16.95 -15.80
C LEU A 84 -3.82 -18.20 -16.52
N ARG A 85 -2.64 -18.12 -17.16
CA ARG A 85 -1.96 -19.28 -17.79
C ARG A 85 -1.67 -20.40 -16.80
N THR A 86 -1.10 -20.06 -15.64
CA THR A 86 -0.75 -21.05 -14.61
C THR A 86 -1.98 -21.71 -14.00
N SER A 87 -3.14 -21.04 -14.05
CA SER A 87 -4.40 -21.58 -13.55
C SER A 87 -5.22 -22.34 -14.60
N ALA A 88 -4.86 -22.25 -15.88
CA ALA A 88 -5.54 -22.96 -16.95
C ALA A 88 -5.14 -24.44 -16.96
N ASP A 89 -6.10 -25.30 -17.29
CA ASP A 89 -5.84 -26.71 -17.56
C ASP A 89 -5.42 -26.95 -19.02
N GLU A 90 -5.23 -28.22 -19.38
CA GLU A 90 -4.88 -28.67 -20.73
C GLU A 90 -5.93 -28.33 -21.80
N ASN A 91 -7.16 -27.98 -21.41
CA ASN A 91 -8.24 -27.54 -22.30
C ASN A 91 -8.40 -26.01 -22.30
N HIS A 92 -7.41 -25.27 -21.79
CA HIS A 92 -7.45 -23.81 -21.60
C HIS A 92 -8.56 -23.33 -20.65
N GLN A 93 -9.14 -24.22 -19.84
CA GLN A 93 -10.17 -23.83 -18.88
C GLN A 93 -9.53 -23.36 -17.58
N ILE A 94 -9.92 -22.17 -17.10
CA ILE A 94 -9.40 -21.61 -15.86
C ILE A 94 -9.94 -22.39 -14.67
N ASN A 95 -9.03 -23.02 -13.92
CA ASN A 95 -9.34 -23.63 -12.64
C ASN A 95 -9.40 -22.56 -11.54
N LEU A 96 -10.62 -22.17 -11.16
CA LEU A 96 -10.87 -21.13 -10.15
C LEU A 96 -10.22 -21.44 -8.80
N THR A 97 -10.19 -22.70 -8.39
CA THR A 97 -9.57 -23.11 -7.12
C THR A 97 -8.05 -22.92 -7.17
N GLN A 98 -7.44 -23.22 -8.31
CA GLN A 98 -6.01 -23.02 -8.53
C GLN A 98 -5.66 -21.54 -8.62
N LEU A 99 -6.45 -20.75 -9.35
CA LEU A 99 -6.28 -19.30 -9.45
C LEU A 99 -6.32 -18.65 -8.06
N GLU A 100 -7.31 -19.00 -7.24
CA GLU A 100 -7.44 -18.48 -5.89
C GLU A 100 -6.25 -18.87 -4.98
N LYS A 101 -5.72 -20.09 -5.13
CA LYS A 101 -4.46 -20.50 -4.45
C LYS A 101 -3.28 -19.65 -4.92
N LEU A 102 -3.16 -19.38 -6.21
CA LEU A 102 -2.09 -18.55 -6.77
C LEU A 102 -2.17 -17.10 -6.26
N LEU A 103 -3.37 -16.52 -6.17
CA LEU A 103 -3.58 -15.18 -5.61
C LEU A 103 -3.09 -15.10 -4.15
N ARG A 104 -3.46 -16.09 -3.32
CA ARG A 104 -2.98 -16.19 -1.93
C ARG A 104 -1.46 -16.35 -1.84
N ASN A 105 -0.87 -17.22 -2.65
CA ASN A 105 0.57 -17.48 -2.64
C ASN A 105 1.39 -16.26 -3.06
N ASN A 106 0.88 -15.48 -4.02
CA ASN A 106 1.51 -14.24 -4.48
C ASN A 106 1.23 -13.04 -3.57
N LYS A 107 0.49 -13.23 -2.46
CA LYS A 107 0.09 -12.18 -1.51
C LYS A 107 -0.60 -10.99 -2.19
N LEU A 108 -1.40 -11.28 -3.21
CA LEU A 108 -2.14 -10.28 -3.96
C LEU A 108 -3.41 -9.88 -3.21
N THR A 109 -3.78 -8.61 -3.33
CA THR A 109 -4.95 -8.04 -2.63
C THR A 109 -6.22 -8.15 -3.45
N GLN A 110 -6.11 -8.42 -4.76
CA GLN A 110 -7.22 -8.57 -5.67
C GLN A 110 -7.99 -9.86 -5.37
N SER A 111 -9.31 -9.75 -5.37
CA SER A 111 -10.25 -10.86 -5.32
C SER A 111 -10.19 -11.67 -6.62
N LEU A 112 -10.72 -12.90 -6.55
CA LEU A 112 -10.86 -13.76 -7.71
C LEU A 112 -11.72 -13.10 -8.79
N GLU A 113 -12.80 -12.43 -8.37
CA GLU A 113 -13.75 -11.72 -9.22
C GLU A 113 -13.08 -10.56 -9.96
N GLU A 114 -12.30 -9.72 -9.27
CA GLU A 114 -11.57 -8.60 -9.88
C GLU A 114 -10.56 -9.08 -10.93
N VAL A 115 -9.88 -10.20 -10.68
CA VAL A 115 -8.91 -10.79 -11.62
C VAL A 115 -9.61 -11.31 -12.88
N LEU A 116 -10.76 -11.97 -12.72
CA LEU A 116 -11.55 -12.47 -13.84
C LEU A 116 -12.16 -11.32 -14.65
N GLU A 117 -12.72 -10.30 -13.99
CA GLU A 117 -13.25 -9.10 -14.64
C GLU A 117 -12.18 -8.38 -15.45
N THR A 118 -10.99 -8.20 -14.86
CA THR A 118 -9.84 -7.59 -15.56
C THR A 118 -9.39 -8.45 -16.73
N GLY A 119 -9.38 -9.78 -16.59
CA GLY A 119 -9.07 -10.72 -17.66
C GLY A 119 -10.07 -10.62 -18.83
N LEU A 120 -11.36 -10.52 -18.53
CA LEU A 120 -12.42 -10.34 -19.53
C LEU A 120 -12.29 -8.99 -20.24
N MET A 121 -12.09 -7.91 -19.46
CA MET A 121 -11.97 -6.55 -19.99
C MET A 121 -10.79 -6.39 -20.95
N HIS A 122 -9.65 -7.03 -20.64
CA HIS A 122 -8.47 -7.01 -21.50
C HIS A 122 -8.50 -8.07 -22.61
N GLY A 123 -9.51 -8.95 -22.66
CA GLY A 123 -9.63 -10.00 -23.67
C GLY A 123 -8.64 -11.16 -23.50
N PHE A 124 -8.15 -11.40 -22.28
CA PHE A 124 -7.31 -12.56 -21.96
C PHE A 124 -8.13 -13.83 -21.70
N ILE A 125 -9.40 -13.69 -21.31
CA ILE A 125 -10.31 -14.82 -21.10
C ILE A 125 -11.68 -14.54 -21.71
N LEU A 126 -12.44 -15.61 -21.96
CA LEU A 126 -13.87 -15.55 -22.30
C LEU A 126 -14.69 -16.31 -21.26
N GLN A 127 -15.94 -15.88 -21.07
CA GLN A 127 -16.90 -16.58 -20.22
C GLN A 127 -18.03 -17.19 -21.08
N PRO A 128 -17.87 -18.42 -21.61
CA PRO A 128 -18.91 -19.06 -22.44
C PRO A 128 -20.18 -19.42 -21.64
N SER A 129 -20.04 -19.65 -20.33
CA SER A 129 -21.18 -19.96 -19.44
C SER A 129 -20.87 -19.56 -17.99
N ASN A 130 -21.88 -19.59 -17.13
CA ASN A 130 -21.72 -19.23 -15.71
C ASN A 130 -20.62 -20.07 -15.05
N ASN A 131 -19.67 -19.39 -14.41
CA ASN A 131 -18.49 -19.96 -13.75
C ASN A 131 -17.54 -20.79 -14.65
N GLN A 132 -17.65 -20.68 -15.98
CA GLN A 132 -16.67 -21.25 -16.89
C GLN A 132 -15.91 -20.12 -17.58
N TYR A 133 -14.58 -20.17 -17.47
CA TYR A 133 -13.70 -19.19 -18.11
C TYR A 133 -12.68 -19.93 -18.96
N LEU A 134 -12.49 -19.47 -20.20
CA LEU A 134 -11.54 -20.00 -21.16
C LEU A 134 -10.43 -18.97 -21.38
N LEU A 135 -9.18 -19.41 -21.28
CA LEU A 135 -8.02 -18.59 -21.63
C LEU A 135 -7.95 -18.40 -23.16
N LEU A 136 -7.74 -17.15 -23.57
CA LEU A 136 -7.41 -16.79 -24.94
C LEU A 136 -5.89 -16.60 -25.04
N GLU A 137 -5.26 -17.37 -25.92
CA GLU A 137 -3.84 -17.21 -26.28
C GLU A 137 -3.67 -16.50 -27.62
#